data_AF-M8AQW4-F1
#
_entry.id   AF-M8AQW4-F1
#
_cell.length_a   1.000
_cell.length_b   1.000
_cell.length_c   1.000
_cell.angle_alpha   90.00
_cell.angle_beta   90.00
_cell.angle_gamma   90.00
#
_symmetry.space_group_name_H-M   'P 1'
#
loop_
_entity.id
_entity.type
_entity.pdbx_description
1 polymer ?
#
loop_
_entity_poly.entity_id
_entity_poly.type
_entity_poly.pdbx_seq_one_letter_code
_entity_poly.pdbx_strand_id
1 'polypeptide(L)'
;MLQEAARHVKLLQAQVGMLTLLNSIEDEKVPAMAQEHMHALLVCGGMQERLAAEGECLVPRALVDTIAQDAAVRSNALVNRDLTRFTESLAAEKK
;
A
#
# COMPACT_ATOMS: atom_id res chain seq x y z
N MET A 1 24.26 0.69 -9.86
CA MET A 1 24.23 -0.49 -8.95
C MET A 1 23.80 -0.10 -7.53
N LEU A 2 24.55 0.74 -6.80
CA LEU A 2 24.18 1.11 -5.42
C LEU A 2 22.84 1.87 -5.31
N GLN A 3 22.54 2.76 -6.26
CA GLN A 3 21.27 3.50 -6.28
C GLN A 3 20.06 2.60 -6.50
N GLU A 4 20.18 1.59 -7.36
CA GLU A 4 19.14 0.58 -7.58
C GLU A 4 18.91 -0.29 -6.35
N ALA A 5 19.99 -0.76 -5.74
CA ALA A 5 19.91 -1.52 -4.49
C ALA A 5 19.24 -0.70 -3.37
N ALA A 6 19.57 0.60 -3.27
CA ALA A 6 18.95 1.49 -2.30
C ALA A 6 17.44 1.70 -2.56
N ARG A 7 17.00 1.78 -3.82
CA ARG A 7 15.57 1.82 -4.16
C ARG A 7 14.86 0.53 -3.76
N HIS A 8 15.47 -0.60 -4.06
CA HIS A 8 14.93 -1.91 -3.72
C HIS A 8 14.78 -2.09 -2.20
N VAL A 9 15.79 -1.69 -1.42
CA VAL A 9 15.71 -1.71 0.06
C VAL A 9 14.59 -0.79 0.57
N LYS A 10 14.45 0.42 0.02
CA LYS A 10 13.35 1.34 0.41
C LYS A 10 11.97 0.76 0.11
N LEU A 11 11.81 0.12 -1.05
CA LEU A 11 10.58 -0.58 -1.38
C LEU A 11 10.28 -1.67 -0.36
N LEU A 12 11.25 -2.57 -0.10
CA LEU A 12 11.06 -3.67 0.83
C LEU A 12 10.71 -3.16 2.24
N GLN A 13 11.35 -2.09 2.70
CA GLN A 13 11.01 -1.43 3.97
C GLN A 13 9.57 -0.89 3.98
N ALA A 14 9.13 -0.24 2.89
CA ALA A 14 7.76 0.24 2.75
C ALA A 14 6.75 -0.91 2.73
N GLN A 15 7.04 -2.01 2.01
CA GLN A 15 6.20 -3.20 1.94
C GLN A 15 6.08 -3.88 3.32
N VAL A 16 7.17 -4.01 4.07
CA VAL A 16 7.15 -4.52 5.46
C VAL A 16 6.33 -3.62 6.36
N GLY A 17 6.46 -2.29 6.24
CA GLY A 17 5.65 -1.33 6.97
C GLY A 17 4.15 -1.48 6.70
N MET A 18 3.77 -1.62 5.43
CA MET A 18 2.38 -1.84 5.02
C MET A 18 1.82 -3.18 5.52
N LEU A 19 2.60 -4.26 5.44
CA LEU A 19 2.21 -5.57 5.98
C LEU A 19 2.02 -5.53 7.49
N THR A 20 2.89 -4.80 8.21
CA THR A 20 2.76 -4.61 9.66
C THR A 20 1.49 -3.82 9.99
N LEU A 21 1.19 -2.78 9.22
CA LEU A 21 -0.03 -1.99 9.38
C LEU A 21 -1.27 -2.83 9.11
N LEU A 22 -1.27 -3.67 8.07
CA LEU A 22 -2.36 -4.61 7.78
C LEU A 22 -2.62 -5.55 8.96
N ASN A 23 -1.58 -6.15 9.53
CA ASN A 23 -1.72 -7.03 10.69
C ASN A 23 -2.24 -6.28 11.92
N SER A 24 -1.89 -5.00 12.10
CA SER A 24 -2.40 -4.20 13.23
C SER A 24 -3.87 -3.82 13.12
N ILE A 25 -4.44 -3.93 11.91
CA ILE A 25 -5.84 -3.60 11.60
C ILE A 25 -6.69 -4.88 11.54
N GLU A 26 -6.16 -6.02 12.01
CA GLU A 26 -6.89 -7.30 12.09
C GLU A 26 -8.18 -7.18 12.90
N ASP A 27 -9.27 -6.91 12.18
CA ASP A 27 -10.63 -7.34 12.46
C ASP A 27 -11.39 -7.38 11.10
N GLU A 28 -11.48 -8.57 10.51
CA GLU A 28 -12.42 -9.00 9.46
C GLU A 28 -12.49 -8.30 8.08
N LYS A 29 -11.72 -7.23 7.79
CA LYS A 29 -11.99 -6.41 6.58
C LYS A 29 -11.23 -6.77 5.29
N VAL A 30 -10.13 -7.52 5.36
CA VAL A 30 -9.37 -7.90 4.15
C VAL A 30 -9.72 -9.35 3.81
N PRO A 31 -10.38 -9.61 2.66
CA PRO A 31 -10.71 -10.97 2.25
C PRO A 31 -9.45 -11.83 2.14
N ALA A 32 -9.47 -13.07 2.64
CA ALA A 32 -8.34 -14.00 2.58
C ALA A 32 -7.76 -14.13 1.15
N MET A 33 -8.63 -14.13 0.13
CA MET A 33 -8.23 -14.14 -1.29
C MET A 33 -7.39 -12.93 -1.70
N ALA A 34 -7.68 -11.73 -1.16
CA ALA A 34 -6.90 -10.53 -1.44
C ALA A 34 -5.50 -10.62 -0.81
N GLN A 35 -5.39 -11.26 0.36
CA GLN A 35 -4.12 -11.50 1.03
C GLN A 35 -3.28 -12.54 0.30
N GLU A 36 -3.89 -13.63 -0.17
CA GLU A 36 -3.23 -14.65 -1.00
C GLU A 36 -2.72 -14.08 -2.34
N HIS A 37 -3.56 -13.31 -3.04
CA HIS A 37 -3.14 -12.66 -4.29
C HIS A 37 -2.00 -11.68 -4.06
N MET A 38 -2.07 -10.87 -3.01
CA MET A 38 -1.00 -9.95 -2.65
C MET A 38 0.29 -10.71 -2.31
N HIS A 39 0.21 -11.82 -1.57
CA HIS A 39 1.36 -12.67 -1.28
C HIS A 39 1.99 -13.23 -2.56
N ALA A 40 1.18 -13.75 -3.48
CA ALA A 40 1.64 -14.27 -4.78
C ALA A 40 2.37 -13.21 -5.62
N LEU A 41 1.90 -11.96 -5.58
CA LEU A 41 2.56 -10.84 -6.26
C LEU A 41 3.87 -10.44 -5.57
N LEU A 42 3.89 -10.43 -4.24
CA LEU A 42 5.08 -10.05 -3.47
C LEU A 42 6.22 -11.06 -3.58
N VAL A 43 5.94 -12.36 -3.76
CA VAL A 43 6.99 -13.38 -3.97
C VAL A 43 7.52 -13.40 -5.40
N CYS A 44 6.87 -12.72 -6.34
CA CYS A 44 7.30 -12.65 -7.73
C CYS A 44 8.46 -11.65 -7.88
N GLY A 45 9.68 -12.14 -8.15
CA GLY A 45 10.86 -11.28 -8.32
C GLY A 45 10.70 -10.18 -9.38
N GLY A 46 10.11 -10.51 -10.54
CA GLY A 46 9.85 -9.53 -11.58
C GLY A 46 8.84 -8.44 -11.15
N MET A 47 7.90 -8.77 -10.29
CA MET A 47 6.98 -7.77 -9.71
C MET A 47 7.72 -6.88 -8.71
N GLN A 48 8.58 -7.44 -7.85
CA GLN A 48 9.39 -6.65 -6.91
C GLN A 48 10.33 -5.68 -7.64
N GLU A 49 10.96 -6.12 -8.73
CA GLU A 49 11.81 -5.25 -9.56
C GLU A 49 11.04 -4.08 -10.17
N ARG A 50 9.83 -4.34 -10.70
CA ARG A 50 8.97 -3.30 -11.27
C ARG A 50 8.49 -2.30 -10.22
N LEU A 51 7.97 -2.81 -9.10
CA LEU A 51 7.57 -1.97 -7.97
C LEU A 51 8.72 -1.10 -7.46
N ALA A 52 9.96 -1.63 -7.48
CA ALA A 52 11.14 -0.89 -7.02
C ALA A 52 11.57 0.18 -8.02
N ALA A 53 11.42 -0.10 -9.32
CA ALA A 53 11.71 0.85 -10.39
C ALA A 53 10.68 2.00 -10.41
N GLU A 54 9.40 1.68 -10.22
CA GLU A 54 8.28 2.62 -10.20
C GLU A 54 8.16 3.35 -8.85
N GLY A 55 8.73 2.78 -7.76
CA GLY A 55 8.67 3.35 -6.42
C GLY A 55 7.30 3.17 -5.75
N GLU A 56 6.54 2.15 -6.17
CA GLU A 56 5.17 1.91 -5.73
C GLU A 56 5.07 0.68 -4.83
N CYS A 57 4.05 0.64 -3.97
CA CYS A 57 3.81 -0.50 -3.07
C CYS A 57 2.41 -1.08 -3.27
N LEU A 58 2.26 -2.37 -2.97
CA LEU A 58 0.97 -3.04 -3.02
C LEU A 58 0.24 -2.83 -1.69
N VAL A 59 -1.00 -2.36 -1.77
CA VAL A 59 -1.86 -2.14 -0.61
C VAL A 59 -3.29 -2.57 -0.95
N PRO A 60 -3.98 -3.35 -0.09
CA PRO A 60 -5.39 -3.64 -0.25
C PRO A 60 -6.22 -2.35 -0.17
N ARG A 61 -7.18 -2.17 -1.08
CA ARG A 61 -8.06 -0.98 -1.08
C ARG A 61 -8.81 -0.79 0.24
N ALA A 62 -9.26 -1.89 0.86
CA ALA A 62 -9.92 -1.87 2.16
C ALA A 62 -9.06 -1.26 3.28
N LEU A 63 -7.73 -1.40 3.19
CA LEU A 63 -6.80 -0.76 4.12
C LEU A 63 -6.80 0.75 3.93
N VAL A 64 -6.71 1.23 2.68
CA VAL A 64 -6.75 2.66 2.35
C VAL A 64 -8.05 3.29 2.85
N ASP A 65 -9.18 2.63 2.62
CA ASP A 65 -10.49 3.10 3.09
C ASP A 65 -10.58 3.16 4.62
N THR A 66 -9.96 2.20 5.31
CA THR A 66 -9.91 2.16 6.79
C THR A 66 -9.04 3.29 7.34
N ILE A 67 -7.86 3.52 6.77
CA ILE A 67 -6.95 4.62 7.14
C ILE A 67 -7.64 5.97 6.89
N ALA A 68 -8.39 6.12 5.80
CA ALA A 68 -9.11 7.35 5.49
C ALA A 68 -10.20 7.70 6.52
N GLN A 69 -10.71 6.69 7.25
CA GLN A 69 -11.72 6.88 8.29
C GLN A 69 -11.11 7.15 9.68
N ASP A 70 -9.81 6.91 9.86
CA ASP A 70 -9.12 7.08 11.14
C ASP A 70 -9.13 8.55 11.61
N ALA A 71 -9.45 8.77 12.89
CA ALA A 71 -9.60 10.11 13.44
C ALA A 71 -8.28 10.91 13.46
N ALA A 72 -7.15 10.25 13.74
CA ALA A 72 -5.84 10.89 13.76
C ALA A 72 -5.43 11.30 12.34
N VAL A 73 -5.65 10.42 11.35
CA VAL A 73 -5.43 10.72 9.93
C VAL A 73 -6.30 11.90 9.48
N ARG A 74 -7.60 11.88 9.80
CA ARG A 74 -8.54 12.94 9.42
C ARG A 74 -8.22 14.28 10.07
N SER A 75 -7.70 14.27 11.30
CA SER A 75 -7.30 15.47 12.03
C SER A 75 -6.04 16.13 11.44
N ASN A 76 -5.23 15.39 10.69
CA ASN A 76 -4.07 15.93 9.99
C ASN A 76 -4.46 16.43 8.60
N ALA A 77 -4.54 17.75 8.43
CA ALA A 77 -5.02 18.37 7.19
C ALA A 77 -4.20 18.01 5.94
N LEU A 78 -2.88 17.85 6.06
CA LEU A 78 -2.02 17.50 4.93
C LEU A 78 -2.23 16.05 4.51
N VAL A 79 -2.18 15.14 5.48
CA VAL A 79 -2.37 13.70 5.23
C VAL A 79 -3.76 13.43 4.69
N ASN A 80 -4.79 14.02 5.29
CA ASN A 80 -6.18 13.87 4.84
C ASN A 80 -6.37 14.35 3.39
N ARG A 81 -5.83 15.53 3.03
CA ARG A 81 -5.91 16.05 1.68
C ARG A 81 -5.24 15.11 0.67
N ASP A 82 -4.04 14.65 0.98
CA ASP A 82 -3.27 13.81 0.05
C ASP A 82 -3.91 12.42 -0.10
N LEU A 83 -4.44 11.86 0.99
CA LEU A 83 -5.18 10.59 0.98
C LEU A 83 -6.52 10.69 0.24
N THR A 84 -7.24 11.80 0.40
CA THR A 84 -8.48 12.08 -0.34
C THR A 84 -8.22 12.11 -1.84
N ARG A 85 -7.20 12.87 -2.26
CA ARG A 85 -6.78 12.93 -3.68
C ARG A 85 -6.44 11.55 -4.23
N PHE A 86 -5.71 10.75 -3.45
CA PHE A 86 -5.36 9.37 -3.83
C PHE A 86 -6.61 8.49 -3.97
N THR A 87 -7.57 8.61 -3.06
CA THR A 87 -8.80 7.82 -3.11
C THR A 87 -9.68 8.20 -4.32
N GLU A 88 -9.70 9.48 -4.68
CA GLU A 88 -10.39 9.99 -5.86
C GLU A 88 -9.77 9.47 -7.17
N SER A 89 -8.43 9.40 -7.26
CA SER A 89 -7.77 8.83 -8.46
C SER A 89 -8.12 7.35 -8.64
N LEU A 90 -8.24 6.59 -7.56
CA LEU A 90 -8.67 5.18 -7.58
C LEU A 90 -10.16 4.97 -7.96
N ALA A 91 -10.98 6.02 -7.91
CA ALA A 91 -12.37 5.98 -8.37
C ALA A 91 -12.48 6.33 -9.86
N ALA A 92 -11.58 7.16 -10.37
CA ALA A 92 -11.54 7.57 -11.78
C ALA A 92 -11.13 6.43 -12.73
N GLU A 93 -10.30 5.49 -12.28
CA GLU A 93 -9.84 4.32 -13.08
C GLU A 93 -10.93 3.26 -13.33
N LYS A 94 -12.11 3.38 -12.70
CA LYS A 94 -13.24 2.44 -12.88
C LYS A 94 -14.19 2.81 -14.03
N LYS A 95 -13.90 3.87 -14.79
CA LYS A 95 -14.75 4.40 -15.87
C LYS A 95 -14.11 4.18 -17.23
#